data_AF-A0A194RJT8-F1
#
_entry.id   AF-A0A194RJT8-F1
#
_cell.length_a   1.000
_cell.length_b   1.000
_cell.length_c   1.000
_cell.angle_alpha   90.00
_cell.angle_beta   90.00
_cell.angle_gamma   90.00
#
_symmetry.space_group_name_H-M   'P 1'
#
loop_
_entity.id
_entity.type
_entity.pdbx_description
1 polymer ?
#
loop_
_entity_poly.entity_id
_entity_poly.type
_entity_poly.pdbx_seq_one_letter_code
_entity_poly.pdbx_strand_id
1 'polypeptide(L)' 'MPLLFQTIDPSGKPTLSAHPARFSPEDKYSRQRITIKKRFGLLLTQQPEPIH' A
#
# COMPACT_ATOMS: atom_id res chain seq x y z
N MET A 1 -23.59 -11.35 -17.19
CA MET A 1 -23.13 -11.00 -15.84
C MET A 1 -21.86 -11.80 -15.55
N PRO A 2 -20.64 -11.28 -15.77
CA PRO A 2 -19.45 -12.04 -15.42
C PRO A 2 -19.05 -11.78 -13.97
N LEU A 3 -19.20 -12.81 -13.13
CA LEU A 3 -18.73 -12.92 -11.75
C LEU A 3 -17.25 -13.33 -11.68
N LEU A 4 -16.38 -12.66 -12.44
CA LEU A 4 -14.95 -13.01 -12.52
C LEU A 4 -14.12 -11.79 -12.15
N PHE A 5 -13.07 -12.00 -11.34
CA PHE A 5 -12.11 -11.01 -10.88
C PHE A 5 -11.76 -10.00 -11.99
N GLN A 6 -12.39 -8.82 -11.93
CA GLN A 6 -12.17 -7.75 -12.90
C GLN A 6 -10.83 -7.07 -12.58
N THR A 7 -10.00 -6.83 -13.60
CA THR A 7 -8.69 -6.18 -13.44
C THR A 7 -8.80 -4.66 -13.32
N ILE A 8 -9.95 -4.11 -13.72
CA ILE A 8 -10.29 -2.69 -13.72
C ILE A 8 -11.60 -2.48 -12.96
N ASP A 9 -11.65 -1.44 -12.15
CA ASP A 9 -12.84 -1.03 -11.41
C ASP A 9 -13.79 -0.20 -12.32
N PRO A 10 -15.03 0.10 -11.87
CA PRO A 10 -15.97 0.91 -12.64
C PRO A 10 -15.49 2.35 -12.93
N SER A 11 -14.46 2.82 -12.22
CA SER A 11 -13.81 4.12 -12.44
C SER A 11 -12.59 4.02 -13.38
N GLY A 12 -12.31 2.85 -13.94
CA GLY A 12 -11.17 2.59 -14.83
C GLY A 12 -9.83 2.41 -14.11
N LYS A 13 -9.80 2.24 -12.79
CA LYS A 13 -8.57 2.03 -12.00
C LYS A 13 -8.26 0.54 -11.86
N PRO A 14 -6.98 0.16 -11.77
CA PRO A 14 -6.61 -1.23 -11.52
C PRO A 14 -7.12 -1.71 -10.15
N THR A 15 -7.68 -2.92 -10.11
CA THR A 15 -8.14 -3.54 -8.86
C THR A 15 -6.97 -4.15 -8.07
N LEU A 16 -7.12 -4.20 -6.75
CA LEU A 16 -6.13 -4.78 -5.82
C LEU A 16 -6.77 -5.88 -4.99
N SER A 17 -5.97 -6.82 -4.48
CA SER A 17 -6.46 -7.84 -3.55
C SER A 17 -7.03 -7.20 -2.30
N ALA A 18 -8.22 -7.63 -1.88
CA ALA A 18 -8.83 -7.17 -0.63
C ALA A 18 -8.08 -7.67 0.62
N HIS A 19 -7.31 -8.76 0.48
CA HIS A 19 -6.52 -9.30 1.57
C HIS A 19 -5.29 -8.42 1.85
N PRO A 20 -4.97 -8.18 3.14
CA PRO A 20 -3.77 -7.44 3.50
C PRO A 20 -2.51 -8.22 3.13
N ALA A 21 -1.40 -7.50 2.95
CA ALA A 21 -0.08 -8.11 2.81
C ALA A 21 0.24 -8.98 4.04
N ARG A 22 0.80 -10.17 3.80
CA ARG A 22 1.16 -11.13 4.86
C ARG A 22 2.26 -10.55 5.75
N PHE A 23 2.10 -10.69 7.06
CA PHE A 23 3.14 -10.35 8.03
C PHE A 23 4.27 -11.39 8.00
N SER A 24 5.51 -10.91 7.94
CA SER A 24 6.72 -11.71 8.10
C SER A 24 7.47 -11.21 9.32
N PRO A 25 7.65 -12.02 10.38
CA PRO A 25 8.31 -11.57 11.60
C PRO A 25 9.74 -11.03 11.39
N GLU A 26 10.50 -11.70 10.51
CA GLU A 26 11.90 -11.34 10.22
C GLU A 26 12.01 -10.05 9.39
N ASP A 27 11.02 -9.79 8.54
CA ASP A 27 10.97 -8.61 7.68
C ASP A 27 12.31 -8.23 7.01
N LYS A 28 12.97 -9.21 6.37
CA LYS A 28 14.31 -9.08 5.75
C LYS A 28 14.46 -7.88 4.81
N TYR A 29 13.36 -7.42 4.20
CA TYR A 29 13.33 -6.31 3.25
C TYR A 29 12.79 -4.99 3.84
N SER A 30 12.72 -4.89 5.17
CA SER A 30 12.29 -3.70 5.91
C SER A 30 13.04 -2.44 5.47
N ARG A 31 14.37 -2.52 5.35
CA ARG A 31 15.23 -1.39 4.96
C ARG A 31 14.86 -0.82 3.60
N GLN A 32 14.62 -1.69 2.61
CA GLN A 32 14.22 -1.29 1.26
C GLN A 32 12.83 -0.65 1.28
N ARG A 33 11.88 -1.26 2.00
CA ARG A 33 10.52 -0.73 2.15
C ARG A 33 10.52 0.67 2.76
N ILE A 34 11.27 0.88 3.84
CA ILE A 34 11.40 2.19 4.51
C ILE A 34 12.06 3.21 3.58
N THR A 35 13.13 2.83 2.87
CA THR A 35 13.83 3.71 1.93
C THR A 35 12.92 4.18 0.80
N ILE A 36 12.11 3.28 0.23
CA ILE A 36 11.11 3.64 -0.80
C ILE A 36 10.06 4.59 -0.21
N LYS A 37 9.46 4.26 0.94
CA LYS A 37 8.46 5.12 1.57
C LYS A 37 9.01 6.53 1.84
N LYS A 38 10.26 6.64 2.32
CA LYS A 38 10.92 7.92 2.57
C LYS A 38 11.07 8.76 1.30
N ARG A 39 11.49 8.15 0.18
CA ARG A 39 11.67 8.85 -1.11
C ARG A 39 10.38 9.45 -1.66
N PHE A 40 9.24 8.79 -1.41
CA PHE A 40 7.93 9.25 -1.87
C PHE A 40 7.13 10.02 -0.81
N GLY A 41 7.71 10.35 0.35
CA GLY A 41 7.00 11.12 1.38
C GLY A 41 5.88 10.35 2.09
N LEU A 42 5.90 9.01 2.04
CA LEU A 42 4.81 8.15 2.54
C LEU A 42 4.98 7.75 4.02
N LEU A 43 6.05 8.18 4.69
CA LEU A 43 6.20 7.92 6.12
C LEU A 43 5.33 8.89 6.91
N LEU A 44 4.63 8.39 7.94
CA LEU A 44 3.84 9.25 8.84
C LEU A 44 4.70 10.31 9.52
N THR A 45 5.96 9.99 9.82
CA THR A 45 6.93 10.93 10.41
C THR A 45 7.33 12.08 9.47
N GLN A 46 6.98 12.02 8.18
CA GLN A 46 7.17 13.11 7.24
C GLN A 46 5.95 14.04 7.14
N GLN A 47 4.81 13.63 7.71
CA GLN A 47 3.58 14.42 7.69
C GLN A 47 3.60 15.46 8.82
N PRO A 48 2.97 16.63 8.64
CA PRO A 48 2.81 17.61 9.71
C PRO A 48 2.04 16.99 10.87
N GLU A 49 2.29 17.47 12.09
CA GLU A 49 1.54 17.03 13.25
C GLU A 49 0.04 17.26 13.02
N PRO A 50 -0.81 16.28 13.36
CA PRO A 50 -2.24 16.43 13.21
C PRO A 50 -2.72 17.54 14.14
N ILE A 51 -3.38 18.54 13.57
CA ILE A 51 -4.07 19.57 14.35
C ILE A 51 -5.32 18.90 14.94
N HIS A 52 -5.44 18.92 16.27
CA HIS A 52 -6.58 18.36 17.01
C HIS A 52 -7.54 19.47 17.43
#